data_AF-A0A661D280-F1
#
_entry.id   AF-A0A661D280-F1
#
_cell.length_a   1.000
_cell.length_b   1.000
_cell.length_c   1.000
_cell.angle_alpha   90.00
_cell.angle_beta   90.00
_cell.angle_gamma   90.00
#
_symmetry.space_group_name_H-M   'P 1'
#
loop_
_entity.id
_entity.type
_entity.pdbx_description
1 polymer ?
#
loop_
_entity_poly.entity_id
_entity_poly.type
_entity_poly.pdbx_seq_one_letter_code
_entity_poly.pdbx_strand_id
1 'polypeptide(L)'
;MSWFKIEFDAYQNAYKNFGGSFITNPLVIKIMEEIFQIETHYLAYREENKILLSVAVWENWLAGSKQYLIEKKKRYLFDFGNAEFILPMSKEFRGVLPFKCNLISKVHQNQITNIEKNSFKWCIAKPHSEFVKDKYSI
;
A
#
# COMPACT_ATOMS: atom_id res chain seq x y z
N MET A 1 13.60 2.10 19.59
CA MET A 1 13.14 1.76 18.23
C MET A 1 12.87 3.07 17.48
N SER A 2 13.24 3.18 16.20
CA SER A 2 13.04 4.43 15.45
C SER A 2 12.90 4.19 13.94
N TRP A 3 12.26 5.16 13.29
CA TRP A 3 12.24 5.29 11.84
C TRP A 3 13.53 5.95 11.36
N PHE A 4 14.07 5.48 10.24
CA PHE A 4 15.24 6.06 9.61
C PHE A 4 15.17 5.92 8.09
N LYS A 5 15.82 6.83 7.37
CA LYS A 5 15.92 6.77 5.91
C LYS A 5 16.83 5.60 5.50
N ILE A 6 16.42 4.92 4.45
CA ILE A 6 17.18 3.85 3.80
C ILE A 6 17.26 4.14 2.30
N GLU A 7 18.23 3.51 1.64
CA GLU A 7 18.33 3.55 0.19
C GLU A 7 17.40 2.53 -0.47
N PHE A 8 17.18 2.71 -1.78
CA PHE A 8 16.36 1.80 -2.60
C PHE A 8 16.79 0.34 -2.46
N ASP A 9 18.10 0.05 -2.47
CA ASP A 9 18.61 -1.32 -2.40
C ASP A 9 18.26 -2.01 -1.07
N ALA A 10 18.25 -1.24 0.03
CA ALA A 10 17.85 -1.74 1.33
C ALA A 10 16.34 -2.03 1.38
N TYR A 11 15.52 -1.18 0.76
CA TYR A 11 14.09 -1.43 0.60
C TYR A 11 13.82 -2.67 -0.26
N GLN A 12 14.54 -2.82 -1.37
CA GLN A 12 14.43 -3.98 -2.25
C GLN A 12 14.82 -5.28 -1.53
N ASN A 13 15.87 -5.25 -0.72
CA ASN A 13 16.26 -6.39 0.11
C ASN A 13 15.20 -6.74 1.16
N ALA A 14 14.60 -5.74 1.81
CA ALA A 14 13.51 -5.98 2.74
C ALA A 14 12.28 -6.60 2.05
N TYR A 15 11.90 -6.10 0.86
CA TYR A 15 10.84 -6.70 0.04
C TYR A 15 11.17 -8.15 -0.34
N LYS A 16 12.41 -8.44 -0.74
CA LYS A 16 12.85 -9.81 -1.07
C LYS A 16 12.74 -10.75 0.13
N ASN A 17 13.06 -10.28 1.33
CA ASN A 17 13.10 -11.09 2.55
C ASN A 17 11.71 -11.29 3.19
N PHE A 18 10.86 -10.26 3.17
CA PHE A 18 9.57 -10.27 3.87
C PHE A 18 8.37 -10.35 2.93
N GLY A 19 8.58 -10.16 1.63
CA GLY A 19 7.52 -10.04 0.64
C GLY A 19 6.83 -8.67 0.66
N GLY A 20 5.69 -8.62 0.00
CA GLY A 20 4.86 -7.44 -0.13
C GLY A 20 3.76 -7.67 -1.16
N SER A 21 2.94 -6.66 -1.39
CA SER A 21 1.95 -6.68 -2.46
C SER A 21 2.50 -6.01 -3.71
N PHE A 22 1.76 -6.11 -4.81
CA PHE A 22 2.14 -5.49 -6.08
C PHE A 22 2.46 -3.99 -5.95
N ILE A 23 1.65 -3.24 -5.18
CA ILE A 23 1.85 -1.79 -5.02
C ILE A 23 3.08 -1.42 -4.19
N THR A 24 3.54 -2.34 -3.33
CA THR A 24 4.76 -2.16 -2.54
C THR A 24 5.99 -2.78 -3.21
N ASN A 25 5.84 -3.28 -4.44
CA ASN A 25 6.97 -3.83 -5.18
C ASN A 25 7.96 -2.71 -5.57
N PRO A 26 9.27 -2.88 -5.32
CA PRO A 26 10.27 -1.86 -5.62
C PRO A 26 10.28 -1.37 -7.08
N LEU A 27 10.06 -2.27 -8.04
CA LEU A 27 10.01 -1.89 -9.46
C LEU A 27 8.75 -1.09 -9.78
N VAL A 28 7.60 -1.50 -9.23
CA VAL A 28 6.33 -0.77 -9.40
C VAL A 28 6.45 0.63 -8.79
N ILE A 29 7.09 0.76 -7.63
CA ILE A 29 7.32 2.06 -6.98
C ILE A 29 8.20 2.97 -7.86
N LYS A 30 9.30 2.47 -8.42
CA LYS A 30 10.14 3.26 -9.35
C LYS A 30 9.35 3.73 -10.58
N ILE A 31 8.59 2.82 -11.19
CA ILE A 31 7.73 3.17 -12.33
C ILE A 31 6.71 4.25 -11.94
N MET A 32 6.10 4.14 -10.76
CA MET A 32 5.18 5.16 -10.26
C MET A 32 5.88 6.51 -10.04
N GLU A 33 7.08 6.52 -9.46
CA GLU A 33 7.87 7.75 -9.28
C GLU A 33 8.17 8.43 -10.62
N GLU A 34 8.55 7.66 -11.64
CA GLU A 34 8.78 8.16 -13.00
C GLU A 34 7.50 8.69 -13.67
N ILE A 35 6.41 7.93 -13.64
CA ILE A 35 5.14 8.31 -14.27
C ILE A 35 4.53 9.53 -13.59
N PHE A 36 4.51 9.51 -12.26
CA PHE A 36 3.84 10.56 -11.51
C PHE A 36 4.75 11.75 -11.22
N GLN A 37 6.07 11.65 -11.40
CA GLN A 37 7.02 12.70 -11.00
C GLN A 37 6.79 13.09 -9.52
N ILE A 38 6.79 12.07 -8.64
CA ILE A 38 6.66 12.22 -7.19
C ILE A 38 7.87 11.52 -6.57
N GLU A 39 8.69 12.29 -5.84
CA GLU A 39 9.85 11.77 -5.14
C GLU A 39 9.43 10.73 -4.09
N THR A 40 10.04 9.56 -4.15
CA THR A 40 9.80 8.48 -3.20
C THR A 40 10.91 8.42 -2.16
N HIS A 41 10.51 8.47 -0.88
CA HIS A 41 11.41 8.23 0.23
C HIS A 41 11.25 6.82 0.76
N TYR A 42 12.35 6.13 1.00
CA TYR A 42 12.33 4.81 1.65
C TYR A 42 12.71 4.95 3.12
N LEU A 43 11.91 4.35 3.99
CA LEU A 43 12.09 4.37 5.43
C LEU A 43 12.09 2.95 5.98
N ALA A 44 12.93 2.68 6.96
CA ALA A 44 12.86 1.45 7.75
C ALA A 44 12.58 1.74 9.22
N TYR A 45 11.96 0.77 9.86
CA TYR A 45 11.87 0.66 11.30
C TYR A 45 12.82 -0.45 11.76
N ARG A 46 13.66 -0.14 12.76
CA ARG A 46 14.59 -1.11 13.33
C ARG A 46 14.50 -1.23 14.85
N GLU A 47 14.86 -2.42 15.30
CA GLU A 47 15.14 -2.78 16.68
C GLU A 47 16.50 -3.47 16.71
N GLU A 48 17.40 -3.07 17.62
CA GLU A 48 18.70 -3.73 17.83
C GLU A 48 19.48 -4.04 16.53
N ASN A 49 19.56 -3.06 15.61
CA ASN A 49 20.19 -3.14 14.28
C ASN A 49 19.53 -4.08 13.25
N LYS A 50 18.38 -4.68 13.56
CA LYS A 50 17.58 -5.48 12.62
C LYS A 50 16.45 -4.65 12.03
N ILE A 51 16.33 -4.65 10.70
CA ILE A 51 15.17 -4.06 10.01
C ILE A 51 13.97 -4.98 10.24
N LEU A 52 12.91 -4.43 10.83
CA LEU A 52 11.66 -5.15 11.10
C LEU A 52 10.54 -4.77 10.12
N LEU A 53 10.61 -3.58 9.52
CA LEU A 53 9.63 -3.08 8.58
C LEU A 53 10.32 -2.09 7.65
N SER A 54 9.97 -2.09 6.37
CA SER A 54 10.34 -1.03 5.45
C SER A 54 9.14 -0.53 4.66
N VAL A 55 9.10 0.77 4.38
CA VAL A 55 8.02 1.42 3.63
C VAL A 55 8.60 2.38 2.60
N ALA A 56 7.86 2.55 1.51
CA ALA A 56 8.05 3.64 0.57
C ALA A 56 6.96 4.68 0.82
N VAL A 57 7.33 5.95 0.87
CA VAL A 57 6.41 7.05 1.22
C VAL A 57 6.50 8.21 0.25
N TRP A 58 5.34 8.83 0.01
CA TRP A 58 5.16 10.11 -0.66
C TRP A 58 4.68 11.11 0.39
N GLU A 59 5.55 12.03 0.81
CA GLU A 59 5.30 12.90 1.96
C GLU A 59 4.86 12.11 3.20
N ASN A 60 3.59 12.20 3.60
CA ASN A 60 3.01 11.49 4.76
C ASN A 60 2.09 10.32 4.36
N TRP A 61 2.15 9.86 3.11
CA TRP A 61 1.36 8.76 2.59
C TRP A 61 2.26 7.60 2.19
N LEU A 62 1.78 6.37 2.31
CA LEU A 62 2.44 5.25 1.64
C LEU A 62 2.41 5.43 0.12
N ALA A 63 3.54 5.13 -0.53
CA ALA A 63 3.66 5.17 -1.98
C ALA A 63 2.62 4.23 -2.63
N GLY A 64 1.88 4.73 -3.62
CA GLY A 64 0.74 4.05 -4.23
C GLY A 64 -0.61 4.38 -3.57
N SER A 65 -0.66 5.31 -2.61
CA SER A 65 -1.93 5.74 -2.02
C SER A 65 -2.81 6.42 -3.06
N LYS A 66 -4.00 5.84 -3.27
CA LYS A 66 -5.05 6.41 -4.13
C LYS A 66 -5.50 7.79 -3.67
N GLN A 67 -5.63 8.01 -2.36
CA GLN A 67 -6.07 9.31 -1.85
C GLN A 67 -5.02 10.39 -2.14
N TYR A 68 -3.74 10.08 -1.96
CA TYR A 68 -2.66 11.00 -2.35
C TYR A 68 -2.70 11.35 -3.84
N LEU A 69 -2.92 10.37 -4.72
CA LEU A 69 -3.03 10.61 -6.17
C LEU A 69 -4.27 11.45 -6.54
N ILE A 70 -5.36 11.32 -5.80
CA ILE A 70 -6.54 12.19 -5.94
C ILE A 70 -6.19 13.63 -5.51
N GLU A 71 -5.57 13.79 -4.33
CA GLU A 71 -5.15 15.10 -3.80
C GLU A 71 -4.19 15.82 -4.74
N LYS A 72 -3.25 15.09 -5.37
CA LYS A 72 -2.31 15.64 -6.35
C LYS A 72 -2.87 15.75 -7.77
N LYS A 73 -4.14 15.42 -7.99
CA LYS A 73 -4.80 15.38 -9.32
C LYS A 73 -4.07 14.49 -10.34
N LYS A 74 -3.38 13.43 -9.89
CA LYS A 74 -2.59 12.50 -10.73
C LYS A 74 -3.25 11.14 -10.92
N ARG A 75 -4.45 10.91 -10.35
CA ARG A 75 -5.18 9.62 -10.44
C ARG A 75 -5.44 9.14 -11.88
N TYR A 76 -5.61 10.03 -12.85
CA TYR A 76 -5.91 9.64 -14.23
C TYR A 76 -4.70 8.98 -14.94
N LEU A 77 -3.49 9.16 -14.41
CA LEU A 77 -2.27 8.61 -15.01
C LEU A 77 -2.13 7.10 -14.75
N PHE A 78 -2.69 6.59 -13.65
CA PHE A 78 -2.70 5.17 -13.33
C PHE A 78 -3.75 4.84 -12.25
N ASP A 79 -4.55 3.78 -12.43
CA ASP A 79 -5.49 3.29 -11.41
C ASP A 79 -5.18 1.84 -11.03
N PHE A 80 -4.69 1.63 -9.81
CA PHE A 80 -4.47 0.29 -9.22
C PHE A 80 -5.75 -0.27 -8.57
N GLY A 81 -6.90 0.37 -8.75
CA GLY A 81 -8.14 0.03 -8.09
C GLY A 81 -8.07 0.31 -6.59
N ASN A 82 -8.52 -0.65 -5.78
CA ASN A 82 -8.40 -0.62 -4.32
C ASN A 82 -7.30 -1.61 -3.91
N ALA A 83 -6.07 -1.34 -4.34
CA ALA A 83 -4.93 -2.18 -4.01
C ALA A 83 -4.72 -2.28 -2.51
N GLU A 84 -4.51 -3.50 -2.03
CA GLU A 84 -4.20 -3.78 -0.64
C GLU A 84 -2.69 -3.63 -0.39
N PHE A 85 -2.34 -2.92 0.69
CA PHE A 85 -0.96 -2.74 1.11
C PHE A 85 -0.52 -3.91 1.98
N ILE A 86 0.36 -4.75 1.44
CA ILE A 86 1.15 -5.70 2.21
C ILE A 86 2.57 -5.12 2.25
N LEU A 87 2.99 -4.67 3.43
CA LEU A 87 4.30 -4.08 3.66
C LEU A 87 5.40 -5.16 3.81
N PRO A 88 6.63 -4.91 3.36
CA PRO A 88 7.80 -5.71 3.72
C PRO A 88 8.07 -5.63 5.21
N MET A 89 7.55 -6.61 5.95
CA MET A 89 7.48 -6.58 7.40
C MET A 89 7.80 -7.95 8.01
N SER A 90 8.69 -7.96 8.99
CA SER A 90 8.98 -9.10 9.84
C SER A 90 7.76 -9.49 10.66
N LYS A 91 7.59 -10.79 10.91
CA LYS A 91 6.56 -11.32 11.83
C LYS A 91 6.74 -10.84 13.28
N GLU A 92 7.94 -10.37 13.63
CA GLU A 92 8.28 -9.85 14.96
C GLU A 92 7.85 -8.40 15.16
N PHE A 93 7.63 -7.64 14.08
CA PHE A 93 7.24 -6.23 14.20
C PHE A 93 5.93 -6.08 14.98
N ARG A 94 5.92 -5.20 15.98
CA ARG A 94 4.73 -4.73 16.69
C ARG A 94 4.85 -3.22 16.86
N GLY A 95 3.89 -2.44 16.37
CA GLY A 95 3.99 -0.99 16.48
C GLY A 95 2.91 -0.19 15.75
N VAL A 96 3.15 1.11 15.63
CA VAL A 96 2.27 2.07 14.94
C VAL A 96 2.88 2.39 13.58
N LEU A 97 2.06 2.46 12.55
CA LEU A 97 2.42 2.97 11.24
C LEU A 97 2.04 4.47 11.16
N PRO A 98 3.00 5.40 11.22
CA PRO A 98 2.70 6.84 11.29
C PRO A 98 2.30 7.45 9.92
N PHE A 99 2.16 6.63 8.88
CA PHE A 99 1.87 7.07 7.52
C PHE A 99 0.41 6.80 7.16
N LYS A 100 -0.18 7.71 6.39
CA LYS A 100 -1.53 7.54 5.86
C LYS A 100 -1.55 6.48 4.76
N CYS A 101 -2.60 5.67 4.73
CA CYS A 101 -2.82 4.66 3.72
C CYS A 101 -4.31 4.41 3.53
N ASN A 102 -4.70 3.94 2.35
CA ASN A 102 -6.11 3.65 2.05
C ASN A 102 -6.56 2.30 2.61
N LEU A 103 -5.73 1.27 2.38
CA LEU A 103 -6.12 -0.11 2.60
C LEU A 103 -4.91 -0.94 3.01
N ILE A 104 -4.64 -1.02 4.31
CA ILE A 104 -3.66 -1.99 4.82
C ILE A 104 -4.28 -3.37 4.93
N SER A 105 -3.50 -4.38 4.54
CA SER A 105 -3.96 -5.75 4.58
C SER A 105 -4.24 -6.25 5.99
N LYS A 106 -5.29 -7.08 6.11
CA LYS A 106 -5.61 -7.75 7.37
C LYS A 106 -4.50 -8.67 7.86
N VAL A 107 -3.58 -9.10 6.99
CA VAL A 107 -2.40 -9.87 7.41
C VAL A 107 -1.57 -9.11 8.46
N HIS A 108 -1.61 -7.77 8.44
CA HIS A 108 -0.87 -6.91 9.36
C HIS A 108 -1.66 -6.51 10.61
N GLN A 109 -2.93 -6.92 10.75
CA GLN A 109 -3.84 -6.46 11.82
C GLN A 109 -3.35 -6.79 13.24
N ASN A 110 -2.61 -7.88 13.41
CA ASN A 110 -2.08 -8.30 14.70
C ASN A 110 -0.76 -7.60 15.05
N GLN A 111 -0.18 -6.88 14.09
CA GLN A 111 1.16 -6.31 14.17
C GLN A 111 1.16 -4.79 14.22
N ILE A 112 0.23 -4.16 13.49
CA ILE A 112 0.10 -2.70 13.45
C ILE A 112 -1.16 -2.30 14.22
N THR A 113 -0.99 -1.50 15.26
CA THR A 113 -2.07 -1.22 16.23
C THR A 113 -3.02 -0.11 15.80
N ASN A 114 -2.64 0.73 14.83
CA ASN A 114 -3.43 1.86 14.35
C ASN A 114 -4.03 1.64 12.95
N ILE A 115 -4.23 0.39 12.53
CA ILE A 115 -4.97 0.09 11.29
C ILE A 115 -6.46 0.26 11.55
N GLU A 116 -7.12 1.12 10.77
CA GLU A 116 -8.58 1.13 10.72
C GLU A 116 -9.11 -0.16 10.09
N LYS A 117 -10.08 -0.81 10.75
CA LYS A 117 -10.71 -2.03 10.21
C LYS A 117 -11.38 -1.71 8.88
N ASN A 118 -10.88 -2.31 7.80
CA ASN A 118 -11.47 -2.16 6.48
C ASN A 118 -12.91 -2.71 6.45
N SER A 119 -13.85 -1.86 6.03
CA SER A 119 -15.28 -2.17 5.84
C SER A 119 -15.63 -2.59 4.41
N PHE A 120 -14.66 -2.68 3.49
CA PHE A 120 -14.92 -3.10 2.10
C PHE A 120 -15.56 -4.48 2.06
N LYS A 121 -16.73 -4.54 1.43
CA LYS A 121 -17.42 -5.78 1.11
C LYS A 121 -17.03 -6.17 -0.32
N TRP A 122 -16.61 -7.41 -0.50
CA TRP A 122 -16.43 -7.99 -1.81
C TRP A 122 -17.83 -8.20 -2.41
N CYS A 123 -18.16 -7.42 -3.44
CA CYS A 123 -19.34 -7.72 -4.25
C CYS A 123 -18.97 -8.88 -5.18
N ILE A 124 -19.36 -10.09 -4.80
CA ILE A 124 -19.39 -11.21 -5.74
C ILE A 124 -20.43 -10.84 -6.80
N ALA A 125 -20.07 -11.00 -8.09
CA ALA A 125 -21.00 -10.79 -9.18
C ALA A 125 -22.27 -11.61 -8.92
N LYS A 126 -23.42 -10.94 -8.97
CA LYS A 126 -24.70 -11.64 -8.86
C LYS A 126 -24.81 -12.70 -9.97
N PRO A 127 -25.48 -13.83 -9.72
CA PRO A 127 -25.77 -14.79 -10.77
C PRO A 127 -26.43 -14.10 -11.97
N HIS A 128 -26.16 -14.56 -13.19
CA HIS A 128 -26.65 -13.91 -14.42
C HIS A 128 -28.19 -13.73 -14.43
N SER A 129 -28.92 -14.63 -13.76
CA SER A 129 -30.37 -14.59 -13.58
C SER A 129 -30.90 -13.41 -12.77
N GLU A 130 -30.04 -12.71 -12.01
CA GLU A 130 -30.42 -11.55 -11.21
C GLU A 130 -30.18 -10.20 -11.92
N PHE A 131 -29.65 -10.20 -13.14
CA PHE A 131 -29.64 -8.99 -13.97
C PHE A 131 -31.04 -8.78 -14.55
N VAL A 132 -31.86 -7.98 -13.86
CA VAL A 132 -33.12 -7.48 -14.42
C VAL A 132 -32.77 -6.58 -15.60
N LYS A 133 -33.27 -6.92 -16.80
CA LYS A 133 -33.23 -6.04 -17.98
C LYS A 133 -34.08 -4.81 -17.71
N ASP A 134 -33.46 -3.68 -17.37
CA ASP A 134 -34.16 -2.41 -17.38
C ASP A 134 -34.37 -1.94 -18.84
N LYS A 135 -35.62 -2.12 -19.28
CA LYS A 135 -36.43 -1.31 -20.22
C LYS A 135 -35.69 -0.60 -21.37
N TYR A 136 -35.74 -1.20 -22.56
CA TYR A 136 -36.12 -0.47 -23.76
C TYR A 136 -37.56 -0.85 -24.12
N SER A 137 -38.51 -0.08 -23.61
CA SER A 137 -39.83 0.05 -24.22
C SER A 137 -39.84 1.40 -24.92
N ILE A 138 -39.67 1.38 -26.24
CA ILE A 138 -40.12 2.42 -27.16
C ILE A 138 -41.18 1.75 -28.03
#